data_AF-A0A3G6T6T5-F1
#
_entry.id   AF-A0A3G6T6T5-F1
#
_cell.length_a   1.000
_cell.length_b   1.000
_cell.length_c   1.000
_cell.angle_alpha   90.00
_cell.angle_beta   90.00
_cell.angle_gamma   90.00
#
_symmetry.space_group_name_H-M   'P 1'
#
loop_
_entity.id
_entity.type
_entity.pdbx_description
1 polymer ?
#
loop_
_entity_poly.entity_id
_entity_poly.type
_entity_poly.pdbx_seq_one_letter_code
_entity_poly.pdbx_strand_id
1 'polypeptide(L)'
;MNTLFNKRYHIRLVWLIIICLALTFCAVFFVFRYMAGWEPAPSLDYTTKVTLAILAFLTLIYHIHNLENQIKTQDASNRQSKTKYTHEICSDFRRPLMMEINEDLRRLLIDQKDKLESQNIKEFVKFIDDPDNRKYRQALAISLNYFESISAMVLAGDLDNDIVKRLFCKLFGRYYIRLKHYISYRQEEAPKSWVSFETLAKKWLNDEKL
;
A
#
# COMPACT_ATOMS: atom_id res chain seq x y z
N MET A 1 3.91 -24.76 14.26
CA MET A 1 4.16 -25.39 15.58
C MET A 1 4.85 -24.39 16.51
N ASN A 2 4.17 -23.28 16.86
CA ASN A 2 4.78 -22.14 17.61
C ASN A 2 3.85 -21.53 18.69
N THR A 3 2.76 -22.18 19.07
CA THR A 3 1.73 -21.59 19.93
C THR A 3 1.82 -21.98 21.41
N LEU A 4 2.65 -22.96 21.78
CA LEU A 4 2.80 -23.41 23.18
C LEU A 4 3.96 -22.75 23.94
N PHE A 5 4.92 -22.15 23.23
CA PHE A 5 6.09 -21.52 23.86
C PHE A 5 5.85 -20.11 24.40
N ASN A 6 4.70 -19.48 24.16
CA ASN A 6 4.49 -18.08 24.55
C ASN A 6 3.84 -17.91 25.94
N LYS A 7 2.85 -18.74 26.31
CA LYS A 7 2.09 -18.55 27.57
C LYS A 7 2.90 -18.79 28.84
N ARG A 8 3.78 -19.80 28.85
CA ARG A 8 4.56 -20.17 30.06
C ARG A 8 5.65 -19.15 30.40
N TYR A 9 6.19 -18.48 29.39
CA TYR A 9 7.19 -17.41 29.56
C TYR A 9 6.55 -16.12 30.09
N HIS A 10 5.37 -15.75 29.60
CA HIS A 10 4.64 -14.59 30.11
C HIS A 10 4.30 -14.72 31.60
N ILE A 11 3.84 -15.89 32.06
CA ILE A 11 3.50 -16.10 33.49
C ILE A 11 4.74 -15.95 34.38
N ARG A 12 5.88 -16.52 33.99
CA ARG A 12 7.13 -16.40 34.77
C ARG A 12 7.63 -14.95 34.83
N LEU A 13 7.49 -14.20 33.75
CA LEU A 13 7.89 -12.80 33.68
C LEU A 13 7.03 -11.90 34.58
N VAL A 14 5.72 -12.15 34.64
CA VAL A 14 4.81 -11.44 35.56
C VAL A 14 5.22 -11.67 37.02
N TRP A 15 5.50 -12.92 37.41
CA TRP A 15 5.96 -13.22 38.78
C TRP A 15 7.31 -12.56 39.10
N LEU A 16 8.24 -12.51 38.15
CA LEU A 16 9.52 -11.81 38.34
C LEU A 16 9.33 -10.31 38.59
N ILE A 17 8.42 -9.65 37.85
CA ILE A 17 8.11 -8.23 38.05
C ILE A 17 7.51 -7.99 39.44
N ILE A 18 6.57 -8.84 39.87
CA ILE A 18 5.93 -8.73 41.20
C ILE A 18 6.98 -8.89 42.31
N ILE A 19 7.86 -9.90 42.20
CA ILE A 19 8.94 -10.12 43.17
C ILE A 19 9.91 -8.92 43.19
N CYS A 20 10.26 -8.38 42.02
CA CYS A 20 11.15 -7.21 41.93
C CYS A 20 10.54 -5.96 42.58
N LEU A 21 9.24 -5.72 42.38
CA LEU A 21 8.51 -4.63 43.04
C LEU A 21 8.46 -4.81 44.56
N ALA A 22 8.20 -6.03 45.05
CA ALA A 22 8.20 -6.34 46.47
C ALA A 22 9.58 -6.13 47.11
N LEU A 23 10.66 -6.55 46.43
CA LEU A 23 12.03 -6.31 46.88
C LEU A 23 12.37 -4.81 46.93
N THR A 24 11.93 -4.06 45.91
CA THR A 24 12.13 -2.61 45.86
C THR A 24 11.41 -1.91 47.00
N PHE A 25 10.17 -2.32 47.30
CA PHE A 25 9.40 -1.82 48.44
C PHE A 25 10.13 -2.07 49.76
N CYS A 26 10.57 -3.32 50.00
CA CYS A 26 11.33 -3.68 51.21
C CYS A 26 12.64 -2.90 51.34
N ALA A 27 13.38 -2.70 50.24
CA ALA A 27 14.63 -1.97 50.23
C ALA A 27 14.43 -0.47 50.56
N VAL A 28 13.44 0.17 49.92
CA VAL A 28 13.13 1.58 50.17
C VAL A 28 12.64 1.79 51.61
N PHE A 29 11.80 0.89 52.13
CA PHE A 29 11.37 0.94 53.53
C PHE A 29 12.54 0.78 54.50
N PHE A 30 13.47 -0.15 54.22
CA PHE A 30 14.65 -0.37 55.05
C PHE A 30 15.53 0.90 55.11
N VAL A 31 15.75 1.57 53.98
CA VAL A 31 16.53 2.81 53.92
C VAL A 31 15.89 3.90 54.77
N PHE A 32 14.59 4.18 54.61
CA PHE A 32 13.93 5.22 55.40
C PHE A 32 13.86 4.89 56.88
N ARG A 33 13.56 3.63 57.23
CA ARG A 33 13.41 3.23 58.63
C ARG A 33 14.74 3.16 59.38
N TYR A 34 15.75 2.51 58.80
CA TYR A 34 16.97 2.14 59.51
C TYR A 34 18.16 3.06 59.20
N MET A 35 18.27 3.59 57.98
CA MET A 35 19.37 4.49 57.64
C MET A 35 19.04 5.96 57.93
N ALA A 36 17.81 6.38 57.61
CA ALA A 36 17.36 7.76 57.87
C ALA A 36 16.78 7.95 59.30
N GLY A 37 16.54 6.87 60.03
CA GLY A 37 16.04 6.89 61.41
C GLY A 37 14.59 7.38 61.56
N TRP A 38 13.81 7.35 60.48
CA TRP A 38 12.43 7.84 60.51
C TRP A 38 11.51 6.93 61.32
N GLU A 39 10.43 7.50 61.84
CA GLU A 39 9.37 6.73 62.47
C GLU A 39 8.68 5.80 61.46
N PRO A 40 8.04 4.69 61.92
CA PRO A 40 7.43 3.71 61.02
C PRO A 40 6.36 4.29 60.10
N ALA A 41 5.48 5.16 60.61
CA ALA A 41 4.38 5.75 59.86
C ALA A 41 4.85 6.62 58.66
N PRO A 42 5.74 7.62 58.84
CA PRO A 42 6.24 8.40 57.71
C PRO A 42 7.10 7.56 56.74
N SER A 43 7.88 6.59 57.25
CA SER A 43 8.68 5.70 56.39
C SER A 43 7.80 4.90 55.41
N LEU A 44 6.65 4.41 55.88
CA LEU A 44 5.70 3.63 55.10
C LEU A 44 4.97 4.50 54.05
N ASP A 45 4.55 5.72 54.43
CA ASP A 45 3.92 6.67 53.51
C ASP A 45 4.84 7.05 52.34
N TYR A 46 6.09 7.42 52.62
CA TYR A 46 7.06 7.77 51.57
C TYR A 46 7.44 6.57 50.70
N THR A 47 7.61 5.39 51.29
CA THR A 47 7.88 4.17 50.52
C THR A 47 6.74 3.87 49.55
N THR A 48 5.49 3.99 50.01
CA THR A 48 4.31 3.76 49.17
C THR A 48 4.25 4.75 48.02
N LYS A 49 4.52 6.05 48.27
CA LYS A 49 4.59 7.08 47.23
C LYS A 49 5.65 6.77 46.17
N VAL A 50 6.85 6.36 46.59
CA VAL A 50 7.94 5.98 45.67
C VAL A 50 7.56 4.75 44.85
N THR A 51 7.02 3.71 45.47
CA THR A 51 6.61 2.49 44.75
C THR A 51 5.46 2.77 43.78
N LEU A 52 4.49 3.59 44.15
CA LEU A 52 3.40 4.01 43.25
C LEU A 52 3.91 4.83 42.06
N ALA A 53 4.89 5.71 42.28
CA ALA A 53 5.51 6.47 41.20
C ALA A 53 6.26 5.56 40.21
N ILE A 54 7.01 4.57 40.72
CA ILE A 54 7.68 3.55 39.90
C ILE A 54 6.65 2.73 39.12
N LEU A 55 5.57 2.29 39.77
CA LEU A 55 4.51 1.52 39.14
C LEU A 55 3.81 2.31 38.03
N ALA A 56 3.50 3.59 38.28
CA ALA A 56 2.92 4.49 37.28
C ALA A 56 3.84 4.66 36.06
N PHE A 57 5.15 4.84 36.29
CA PHE A 57 6.15 4.94 35.23
C PHE A 57 6.27 3.65 34.42
N LEU A 58 6.30 2.48 35.07
CA LEU A 58 6.31 1.19 34.38
C LEU A 58 5.03 0.97 33.55
N THR A 59 3.88 1.40 34.06
CA THR A 59 2.60 1.34 33.34
C THR A 59 2.63 2.22 32.09
N LEU A 60 3.21 3.42 32.18
CA LEU A 60 3.40 4.31 31.04
C LEU A 60 4.28 3.65 29.96
N ILE A 61 5.44 3.09 30.35
CA ILE A 61 6.34 2.39 29.42
C ILE A 61 5.62 1.24 28.73
N TYR A 62 4.88 0.44 29.50
CA TYR A 62 4.09 -0.66 28.94
C TYR A 62 3.06 -0.16 27.92
N HIS A 63 2.36 0.92 28.23
CA HIS A 63 1.38 1.50 27.32
C HIS A 63 2.02 2.02 26.03
N ILE A 64 3.17 2.70 26.11
CA ILE A 64 3.94 3.15 24.95
C ILE A 64 4.35 1.96 24.07
N HIS A 65 4.88 0.90 24.69
CA HIS A 65 5.28 -0.29 23.96
C HIS A 65 4.09 -0.99 23.28
N ASN A 66 2.93 -1.04 23.96
CA ASN A 66 1.72 -1.59 23.39
C ASN A 66 1.20 -0.77 22.21
N LEU A 67 1.22 0.57 22.32
CA LEU A 67 0.87 1.47 21.21
C LEU A 67 1.80 1.28 20.00
N GLU A 68 3.11 1.16 20.24
CA GLU A 68 4.08 0.89 19.16
C GLU A 68 3.78 -0.44 18.45
N ASN A 69 3.46 -1.49 19.21
CA ASN A 69 3.08 -2.78 18.65
C ASN A 69 1.76 -2.72 17.87
N GLN A 70 0.79 -1.93 18.35
CA GLN A 70 -0.47 -1.70 17.64
C GLN A 70 -0.23 -0.97 16.31
N ILE A 71 0.57 0.09 16.30
CA ILE A 71 0.94 0.83 15.08
C ILE A 71 1.62 -0.12 14.08
N LYS A 72 2.61 -0.89 14.52
CA LYS A 72 3.30 -1.87 13.65
C LYS A 72 2.34 -2.90 13.06
N THR A 73 1.41 -3.40 13.86
CA THR A 73 0.42 -4.40 13.43
C THR A 73 -0.56 -3.79 12.43
N GLN A 74 -1.01 -2.55 12.67
CA GLN A 74 -1.89 -1.82 11.78
C GLN A 74 -1.20 -1.50 10.44
N ASP A 75 0.04 -1.05 10.47
CA ASP A 75 0.83 -0.82 9.26
C ASP A 75 1.01 -2.08 8.42
N ALA A 76 1.32 -3.21 9.07
CA ALA A 76 1.42 -4.51 8.39
C ALA A 76 0.07 -4.92 7.77
N SER A 77 -1.04 -4.73 8.48
CA SER A 77 -2.39 -5.01 7.98
C SER A 77 -2.79 -4.11 6.81
N ASN A 78 -2.45 -2.82 6.88
CA ASN A 78 -2.69 -1.85 5.81
C ASN A 78 -1.90 -2.23 4.56
N ARG A 79 -0.62 -2.60 4.70
CA ARG A 79 0.21 -3.10 3.59
C ARG A 79 -0.40 -4.34 2.94
N GLN A 80 -0.80 -5.32 3.74
CA GLN A 80 -1.43 -6.55 3.24
C GLN A 80 -2.74 -6.25 2.51
N SER A 81 -3.56 -5.36 3.05
CA SER A 81 -4.83 -4.94 2.44
C SER A 81 -4.60 -4.23 1.11
N LYS A 82 -3.62 -3.32 1.05
CA LYS A 82 -3.21 -2.64 -0.18
C LYS A 82 -2.70 -3.61 -1.23
N THR A 83 -1.86 -4.57 -0.85
CA THR A 83 -1.38 -5.63 -1.74
C THR A 83 -2.54 -6.46 -2.30
N LYS A 84 -3.48 -6.91 -1.45
CA LYS A 84 -4.65 -7.68 -1.87
C LYS A 84 -5.53 -6.88 -2.84
N TYR A 85 -5.84 -5.63 -2.49
CA TYR A 85 -6.61 -4.73 -3.33
C TYR A 85 -5.94 -4.48 -4.68
N THR A 86 -4.61 -4.28 -4.68
CA THR A 86 -3.84 -4.12 -5.92
C THR A 86 -3.95 -5.34 -6.82
N HIS A 87 -3.83 -6.54 -6.26
CA HIS A 87 -4.00 -7.78 -7.03
C HIS A 87 -5.42 -7.95 -7.58
N GLU A 88 -6.44 -7.59 -6.80
CA GLU A 88 -7.84 -7.65 -7.23
C GLU A 88 -8.08 -6.74 -8.42
N ILE A 89 -7.73 -5.45 -8.31
CA ILE A 89 -7.85 -4.48 -9.42
C ILE A 89 -7.06 -4.94 -10.64
N CYS A 90 -5.82 -5.41 -10.45
CA CYS A 90 -5.01 -5.94 -11.53
C CYS A 90 -5.63 -7.17 -12.22
N SER A 91 -6.37 -8.01 -11.48
CA SER A 91 -7.00 -9.21 -12.01
C SER A 91 -8.21 -8.90 -12.89
N ASP A 92 -8.80 -7.71 -12.76
CA ASP A 92 -9.96 -7.29 -13.55
C ASP A 92 -9.67 -7.28 -15.04
N PHE A 93 -8.43 -6.99 -15.43
CA PHE A 93 -7.97 -7.07 -16.82
C PHE A 93 -8.14 -8.46 -17.46
N ARG A 94 -8.18 -9.51 -16.63
CA ARG A 94 -8.30 -10.91 -17.05
C ARG A 94 -9.70 -11.48 -16.83
N ARG A 95 -10.67 -10.67 -16.40
CA ARG A 95 -12.06 -11.12 -16.27
C ARG A 95 -12.67 -11.36 -17.65
N PRO A 96 -13.64 -12.30 -17.80
CA PRO A 96 -14.21 -12.66 -19.09
C PRO A 96 -14.66 -11.48 -19.95
N LEU A 97 -15.37 -10.51 -19.36
CA LEU A 97 -15.82 -9.29 -20.05
C LEU A 97 -14.66 -8.47 -20.63
N MET A 98 -13.57 -8.34 -19.88
CA MET A 98 -12.40 -7.59 -20.33
C MET A 98 -11.59 -8.37 -21.35
N MET A 99 -11.62 -9.71 -21.32
CA MET A 99 -10.95 -10.54 -22.33
C MET A 99 -11.54 -10.35 -23.73
N GLU A 100 -12.87 -10.26 -23.85
CA GLU A 100 -13.52 -9.98 -25.14
C GLU A 100 -13.13 -8.60 -25.68
N ILE A 101 -13.17 -7.59 -24.81
CA ILE A 101 -12.73 -6.22 -25.13
C ILE A 101 -11.25 -6.19 -25.56
N ASN A 102 -10.40 -6.91 -24.85
CA ASN A 102 -8.97 -7.01 -25.16
C ASN A 102 -8.72 -7.70 -26.50
N GLU A 103 -9.52 -8.69 -26.87
CA GLU A 103 -9.40 -9.35 -28.17
C GLU A 103 -9.85 -8.43 -29.31
N ASP A 104 -10.94 -7.69 -29.14
CA ASP A 104 -11.38 -6.68 -30.12
C ASP A 104 -10.33 -5.58 -30.30
N LEU A 105 -9.76 -5.10 -29.20
CA LEU A 105 -8.68 -4.13 -29.25
C LEU A 105 -7.43 -4.71 -29.90
N ARG A 106 -7.09 -5.97 -29.63
CA ARG A 106 -5.95 -6.64 -30.27
C ARG A 106 -6.13 -6.70 -31.78
N ARG A 107 -7.32 -7.04 -32.27
CA ARG A 107 -7.66 -7.05 -33.71
C ARG A 107 -7.53 -5.66 -34.31
N LEU A 108 -8.13 -4.64 -33.67
CA LEU A 108 -7.98 -3.24 -34.07
C LEU A 108 -6.52 -2.83 -34.26
N LEU A 109 -5.67 -3.13 -33.26
CA LEU A 109 -4.25 -2.75 -33.28
C LEU A 109 -3.42 -3.51 -34.31
N ILE A 110 -3.88 -4.68 -34.76
CA ILE A 110 -3.25 -5.46 -35.83
C ILE A 110 -3.72 -4.93 -37.18
N ASP A 111 -5.03 -4.83 -37.38
CA ASP A 111 -5.64 -4.52 -38.68
C ASP A 111 -5.40 -3.06 -39.10
N GLN A 112 -5.30 -2.14 -38.14
CA GLN A 112 -5.08 -0.71 -38.38
C GLN A 112 -3.65 -0.26 -38.00
N LYS A 113 -2.70 -1.20 -37.93
CA LYS A 113 -1.31 -0.90 -37.52
C LYS A 113 -0.70 0.25 -38.32
N ASP A 114 -0.85 0.26 -39.64
CA ASP A 114 -0.24 1.26 -40.51
C ASP A 114 -0.90 2.64 -40.39
N LYS A 115 -2.16 2.69 -39.91
CA LYS A 115 -2.89 3.94 -39.68
C LYS A 115 -2.61 4.55 -38.30
N LEU A 116 -2.03 3.79 -37.39
CA LEU A 116 -1.59 4.27 -36.07
C LEU A 116 -0.27 5.05 -36.11
N GLU A 117 0.39 5.10 -37.27
CA GLU A 117 1.57 5.94 -37.50
C GLU A 117 1.18 7.43 -37.56
N SER A 118 2.10 8.30 -37.16
CA SER A 118 1.85 9.77 -37.09
C SER A 118 1.26 10.38 -38.36
N GLN A 119 1.72 9.94 -39.53
CA GLN A 119 1.31 10.46 -40.84
C GLN A 119 -0.15 10.13 -41.17
N ASN A 120 -0.67 9.01 -40.67
CA ASN A 120 -1.96 8.45 -41.04
C ASN A 120 -3.00 8.55 -39.90
N ILE A 121 -2.67 9.21 -38.79
CA ILE A 121 -3.48 9.16 -37.58
C ILE A 121 -4.91 9.70 -37.79
N LYS A 122 -5.08 10.68 -38.69
CA LYS A 122 -6.40 11.21 -39.06
C LYS A 122 -7.27 10.16 -39.75
N GLU A 123 -6.68 9.23 -40.50
CA GLU A 123 -7.42 8.12 -41.11
C GLU A 123 -7.84 7.09 -40.07
N PHE A 124 -7.01 6.83 -39.07
CA PHE A 124 -7.39 5.99 -37.93
C PHE A 124 -8.55 6.60 -37.13
N VAL A 125 -8.52 7.91 -36.89
CA VAL A 125 -9.61 8.62 -36.20
C VAL A 125 -10.90 8.53 -37.02
N LYS A 126 -10.85 8.77 -38.33
CA LYS A 126 -12.02 8.59 -39.20
C LYS A 126 -12.56 7.16 -39.16
N PHE A 127 -11.67 6.16 -39.19
CA PHE A 127 -12.06 4.76 -39.11
C PHE A 127 -12.79 4.44 -37.79
N ILE A 128 -12.28 4.94 -36.66
CA ILE A 128 -12.86 4.62 -35.35
C ILE A 128 -14.13 5.40 -35.03
N ASP A 129 -14.32 6.56 -35.66
CA ASP A 129 -15.54 7.36 -35.54
C ASP A 129 -16.67 6.88 -36.46
N ASP A 130 -16.37 5.98 -37.42
CA ASP A 130 -17.38 5.32 -38.25
C ASP A 130 -18.36 4.49 -37.38
N PRO A 131 -19.69 4.69 -37.51
CA PRO A 131 -20.69 3.91 -36.79
C PRO A 131 -20.54 2.39 -36.92
N ASP A 132 -20.06 1.90 -38.06
CA ASP A 132 -19.88 0.46 -38.31
C ASP A 132 -18.73 -0.11 -37.44
N ASN A 133 -17.80 0.73 -37.00
CA ASN A 133 -16.65 0.36 -36.17
C ASN A 133 -16.87 0.67 -34.68
N ARG A 134 -18.10 0.91 -34.25
CA ARG A 134 -18.44 1.26 -32.85
C ARG A 134 -17.85 0.29 -31.82
N LYS A 135 -17.79 -1.01 -32.14
CA LYS A 135 -17.20 -2.04 -31.27
C LYS A 135 -15.73 -1.75 -30.96
N TYR A 136 -14.94 -1.42 -31.97
CA TYR A 136 -13.52 -1.11 -31.84
C TYR A 136 -13.29 0.20 -31.08
N ARG A 137 -14.13 1.21 -31.33
CA ARG A 137 -14.11 2.46 -30.57
C ARG A 137 -14.34 2.23 -29.09
N GLN A 138 -15.36 1.43 -28.77
CA GLN A 138 -15.68 1.09 -27.39
C GLN A 138 -14.54 0.31 -26.73
N ALA A 139 -13.96 -0.68 -27.42
CA ALA A 139 -12.85 -1.47 -26.91
C ALA A 139 -11.61 -0.60 -26.62
N LEU A 140 -11.26 0.31 -27.55
CA LEU A 140 -10.15 1.24 -27.36
C LEU A 140 -10.39 2.17 -26.16
N ALA A 141 -11.57 2.77 -26.08
CA ALA A 141 -11.90 3.70 -25.00
C ALA A 141 -11.90 3.00 -23.64
N ILE A 142 -12.49 1.81 -23.52
CA ILE A 142 -12.52 1.06 -22.25
C ILE A 142 -11.11 0.69 -21.80
N SER A 143 -10.28 0.16 -22.70
CA SER A 143 -8.91 -0.24 -22.32
C SER A 143 -8.02 0.95 -21.97
N LEU A 144 -8.11 2.07 -22.70
CA LEU A 144 -7.37 3.28 -22.35
C LEU A 144 -7.85 3.88 -21.01
N ASN A 145 -9.16 3.88 -20.76
CA ASN A 145 -9.71 4.35 -19.48
C ASN A 145 -9.33 3.43 -18.31
N TYR A 146 -9.25 2.12 -18.56
CA TYR A 146 -8.76 1.16 -17.58
C TYR A 146 -7.29 1.43 -17.23
N PHE A 147 -6.43 1.62 -18.23
CA PHE A 147 -5.02 1.97 -18.00
C PHE A 147 -4.85 3.32 -17.31
N GLU A 148 -5.64 4.33 -17.67
CA GLU A 148 -5.64 5.62 -16.99
C GLU A 148 -6.05 5.50 -15.54
N SER A 149 -7.10 4.73 -15.24
CA SER A 149 -7.58 4.53 -13.86
C SER A 149 -6.52 3.86 -12.99
N ILE A 150 -5.90 2.77 -13.48
CA ILE A 150 -4.79 2.12 -12.76
C ILE A 150 -3.64 3.11 -12.57
N SER A 151 -3.28 3.86 -13.61
CA SER A 151 -2.14 4.76 -13.55
C SER A 151 -2.37 5.89 -12.55
N ALA A 152 -3.57 6.46 -12.53
CA ALA A 152 -3.97 7.47 -11.56
C ALA A 152 -3.87 6.94 -10.13
N MET A 153 -4.38 5.72 -9.87
CA MET A 153 -4.31 5.11 -8.52
C MET A 153 -2.87 4.75 -8.11
N VAL A 154 -2.01 4.37 -9.05
CA VAL A 154 -0.58 4.15 -8.77
C VAL A 154 0.12 5.47 -8.44
N LEU A 155 -0.13 6.54 -9.21
CA LEU A 155 0.47 7.85 -8.97
C LEU A 155 -0.03 8.50 -7.68
N ALA A 156 -1.28 8.25 -7.29
CA ALA A 156 -1.84 8.68 -6.01
C ALA A 156 -1.32 7.87 -4.81
N GLY A 157 -0.71 6.70 -5.05
CA GLY A 157 -0.22 5.81 -3.99
C GLY A 157 -1.30 4.90 -3.40
N ASP A 158 -2.47 4.80 -4.03
CA ASP A 158 -3.55 3.88 -3.62
C ASP A 158 -3.23 2.43 -4.00
N LEU A 159 -2.52 2.23 -5.13
CA LEU A 159 -2.01 0.94 -5.56
C LEU A 159 -0.52 0.77 -5.25
N ASP A 160 -0.10 -0.48 -5.08
CA ASP A 160 1.32 -0.83 -4.94
C ASP A 160 1.99 -0.80 -6.32
N ASN A 161 2.81 0.24 -6.56
CA ASN A 161 3.51 0.43 -7.83
C ASN A 161 4.36 -0.77 -8.23
N ASP A 162 5.01 -1.47 -7.29
CA ASP A 162 5.92 -2.57 -7.62
C ASP A 162 5.13 -3.80 -8.08
N ILE A 163 3.98 -4.05 -7.46
CA ILE A 163 3.06 -5.10 -7.90
C ILE A 163 2.49 -4.78 -9.27
N VAL A 164 1.97 -3.56 -9.47
CA VAL A 164 1.39 -3.16 -10.75
C VAL A 164 2.46 -3.22 -11.85
N LYS A 165 3.65 -2.64 -11.62
CA LYS A 165 4.76 -2.67 -12.58
C LYS A 165 5.12 -4.10 -12.95
N ARG A 166 5.25 -5.02 -11.98
CA ARG A 166 5.55 -6.44 -12.25
C ARG A 166 4.50 -7.11 -13.15
N LEU A 167 3.23 -6.79 -12.96
CA LEU A 167 2.12 -7.40 -13.69
C LEU A 167 1.86 -6.74 -15.05
N PHE A 168 2.04 -5.42 -15.15
CA PHE A 168 1.55 -4.61 -16.25
C PHE A 168 2.62 -3.84 -17.03
N CYS A 169 3.87 -3.75 -16.57
CA CYS A 169 4.89 -2.92 -17.22
C CYS A 169 5.01 -3.17 -18.73
N LYS A 170 5.21 -4.44 -19.12
CA LYS A 170 5.28 -4.85 -20.53
C LYS A 170 4.00 -4.56 -21.30
N LEU A 171 2.84 -4.72 -20.65
CA LEU A 171 1.54 -4.45 -21.28
C LEU A 171 1.40 -2.95 -21.55
N PHE A 172 1.57 -2.12 -20.51
CA PHE A 172 1.48 -0.67 -20.60
C PHE A 172 2.45 -0.12 -21.63
N GLY A 173 3.70 -0.59 -21.62
CA GLY A 173 4.71 -0.19 -22.59
C GLY A 173 4.29 -0.50 -24.03
N ARG A 174 3.80 -1.73 -24.31
CA ARG A 174 3.35 -2.13 -25.66
C ARG A 174 2.18 -1.29 -26.15
N TYR A 175 1.17 -1.10 -25.31
CA TYR A 175 -0.01 -0.31 -25.67
C TYR A 175 0.33 1.16 -25.87
N TYR A 176 1.14 1.74 -24.96
CA TYR A 176 1.58 3.12 -25.08
C TYR A 176 2.37 3.34 -26.38
N ILE A 177 3.34 2.48 -26.72
CA ILE A 177 4.12 2.61 -27.95
C ILE A 177 3.23 2.55 -29.19
N ARG A 178 2.25 1.63 -29.22
CA ARG A 178 1.30 1.46 -30.33
C ARG A 178 0.32 2.63 -30.47
N LEU A 179 -0.13 3.20 -29.35
CA LEU A 179 -1.18 4.21 -29.33
C LEU A 179 -0.65 5.63 -29.10
N LYS A 180 0.66 5.84 -28.97
CA LYS A 180 1.26 7.15 -28.64
C LYS A 180 0.76 8.27 -29.56
N HIS A 181 0.68 8.03 -30.86
CA HIS A 181 0.25 9.04 -31.82
C HIS A 181 -1.25 9.33 -31.72
N TYR A 182 -2.06 8.31 -31.45
CA TYR A 182 -3.48 8.49 -31.18
C TYR A 182 -3.72 9.28 -29.89
N ILE A 183 -3.00 8.93 -28.82
CA ILE A 183 -3.10 9.63 -27.53
C ILE A 183 -2.70 11.09 -27.70
N SER A 184 -1.55 11.37 -28.34
CA SER A 184 -1.11 12.74 -28.62
C SER A 184 -2.12 13.52 -29.45
N TYR A 185 -2.66 12.91 -30.52
CA TYR A 185 -3.71 13.53 -31.34
C TYR A 185 -4.95 13.92 -30.50
N ARG A 186 -5.42 13.04 -29.62
CA ARG A 186 -6.57 13.32 -28.74
C ARG A 186 -6.24 14.35 -27.65
N GLN A 187 -4.99 14.44 -27.22
CA GLN A 187 -4.54 15.43 -26.25
C GLN A 187 -4.46 16.85 -26.82
N GLU A 188 -4.33 17.01 -28.15
CA GLU A 188 -4.46 18.33 -28.79
C GLU A 188 -5.86 18.92 -28.57
N GLU A 189 -6.90 18.08 -28.63
CA GLU A 189 -8.30 18.48 -28.37
C GLU A 189 -8.62 18.52 -26.87
N ALA A 190 -8.10 17.54 -26.10
CA ALA A 190 -8.40 17.35 -24.69
C ALA A 190 -7.12 17.01 -23.90
N PRO A 191 -6.38 18.03 -23.43
CA PRO A 191 -5.01 17.89 -22.89
C PRO A 191 -4.86 16.93 -21.70
N LYS A 192 -5.95 16.65 -20.97
CA LYS A 192 -5.95 15.75 -19.81
C LYS A 192 -6.23 14.29 -20.17
N SER A 193 -6.45 13.97 -21.44
CA SER A 193 -6.79 12.61 -21.86
C SER A 193 -5.61 11.66 -21.65
N TRP A 194 -5.82 10.67 -20.79
CA TRP A 194 -4.89 9.56 -20.53
C TRP A 194 -3.46 9.99 -20.09
N VAL A 195 -3.33 11.14 -19.44
CA VAL A 195 -2.05 11.72 -19.01
C VAL A 195 -1.38 10.88 -17.93
N SER A 196 -2.16 10.29 -17.01
CA SER A 196 -1.60 9.44 -15.96
C SER A 196 -0.98 8.18 -16.56
N PHE A 197 -1.69 7.57 -17.54
CA PHE A 197 -1.22 6.43 -18.30
C PHE A 197 0.06 6.74 -19.08
N GLU A 198 0.07 7.84 -19.84
CA GLU A 198 1.27 8.26 -20.56
C GLU A 198 2.46 8.47 -19.62
N THR A 199 2.24 9.19 -18.51
CA THR A 199 3.28 9.49 -17.52
C THR A 199 3.88 8.22 -16.93
N LEU A 200 3.01 7.30 -16.49
CA LEU A 200 3.44 6.06 -15.86
C LEU A 200 4.11 5.11 -16.85
N ALA A 201 3.56 4.98 -18.06
CA ALA A 201 4.14 4.15 -19.11
C ALA A 201 5.52 4.66 -19.54
N LYS A 202 5.69 5.98 -19.75
CA LYS A 202 6.99 6.59 -20.04
C LYS A 202 8.01 6.33 -18.93
N LYS A 203 7.60 6.52 -17.66
CA LYS A 203 8.45 6.25 -16.49
C LYS A 203 8.95 4.81 -16.50
N TRP A 204 8.04 3.84 -16.60
CA TRP A 204 8.42 2.43 -16.58
C TRP A 204 9.25 1.99 -17.78
N LEU A 205 8.98 2.52 -18.98
CA LEU A 205 9.79 2.26 -20.18
C LEU A 205 11.21 2.80 -20.03
N ASN A 206 11.40 3.93 -19.35
CA ASN A 206 12.73 4.46 -19.06
C ASN A 206 13.44 3.62 -18.01
N ASP A 207 12.72 3.17 -16.97
CA ASP A 207 13.29 2.30 -15.93
C ASP A 207 13.74 0.92 -16.48
N GLU A 208 13.07 0.37 -17.50
CA GLU A 208 13.45 -0.90 -18.16
C GLU A 208 14.58 -0.74 -19.18
N LYS A 209 14.94 0.48 -19.59
CA LYS A 209 16.03 0.76 -20.56
C LYS A 209 17.42 0.86 -19.90
N LEU A 210 17.64 0.15 -18.80
CA LEU A 210 18.95 -0.10 -18.18
C LEU A 210 19.55 -1.42 -18.68
#